data_AF-A0A2H6EMY7-F1
#
_entry.id   AF-A0A2H6EMY7-F1
#
_cell.length_a   1.000
_cell.length_b   1.000
_cell.length_c   1.000
_cell.angle_alpha   90.00
_cell.angle_beta   90.00
_cell.angle_gamma   90.00
#
_symmetry.space_group_name_H-M   'P 1'
#
loop_
_entity.id
_entity.type
_entity.pdbx_description
1 polymer ?
#
loop_
_entity_poly.entity_id
_entity_poly.type
_entity_poly.pdbx_seq_one_letter_code
_entity_poly.pdbx_strand_id
1 'polypeptide(L)'
;MKLNTMKVFLIFSLMITFLFSASPIDAQKTFEGKIKFKVTNNGEDMSMNYYMKNGEIRIDMPGGMGGAMIYKGKKMIIINPQQKMYMEFSVDKMKKMAKKFKSDDSDGDADNAKDFDPAKWKTGETKTLFGHECELYRFTEDGQTTEMWVAKDMGNFMGAQNPMAPSSSPLWQQQLAGTNFFPLQVIVKDKDGKVNSKFEVVELKEQSLSDDLFNVPSGYNKVSIPGMN
;
A
#
# COMPACT_ATOMS: atom_id res chain seq x y z
N MET A 1 75.73 5.08 51.07
CA MET A 1 75.87 6.28 50.21
C MET A 1 75.41 5.91 48.81
N LYS A 2 74.47 6.67 48.23
CA LYS A 2 73.76 6.54 46.91
C LYS A 2 72.71 5.40 46.85
N LEU A 3 71.40 5.60 47.05
CA LEU A 3 70.28 6.37 46.41
C LEU A 3 69.75 5.81 45.07
N ASN A 4 68.43 5.50 45.07
CA ASN A 4 67.43 5.50 43.97
C ASN A 4 67.59 4.47 42.82
N THR A 5 66.56 3.75 42.34
CA THR A 5 65.21 4.16 41.89
C THR A 5 64.21 2.98 41.92
N MET A 6 63.04 3.14 42.56
CA MET A 6 61.67 3.17 41.96
C MET A 6 61.06 1.76 41.65
N LYS A 7 60.21 1.19 42.52
CA LYS A 7 58.71 1.30 42.56
C LYS A 7 58.06 0.79 41.25
N VAL A 8 57.05 -0.09 41.13
CA VAL A 8 55.94 -0.64 41.95
C VAL A 8 55.34 -1.77 41.06
N PHE A 9 55.34 -3.05 41.44
CA PHE A 9 54.22 -3.86 41.96
C PHE A 9 52.87 -3.89 41.19
N LEU A 10 52.35 -5.12 41.01
CA LEU A 10 50.94 -5.58 40.88
C LEU A 10 50.27 -5.81 39.50
N ILE A 11 50.24 -7.10 39.11
CA ILE A 11 49.07 -7.97 38.82
C ILE A 11 47.84 -7.30 38.14
N PHE A 12 47.47 -7.77 36.94
CA PHE A 12 46.10 -7.63 36.45
C PHE A 12 45.61 -8.88 35.67
N SER A 13 44.65 -9.53 36.32
CA SER A 13 43.62 -10.47 35.87
C SER A 13 43.29 -10.48 34.36
N LEU A 14 43.34 -11.68 33.75
CA LEU A 14 42.85 -11.97 32.40
C LEU A 14 41.33 -12.13 32.44
N MET A 15 40.61 -11.04 32.19
CA MET A 15 39.15 -10.98 32.08
C MET A 15 38.76 -11.31 30.63
N ILE A 16 38.22 -12.53 30.40
CA ILE A 16 37.65 -12.96 29.12
C ILE A 16 36.35 -12.18 28.90
N THR A 17 36.41 -11.15 28.06
CA THR A 17 35.24 -10.42 27.56
C THR A 17 34.47 -11.30 26.58
N PHE A 18 33.32 -11.81 27.03
CA PHE A 18 32.32 -12.44 26.20
C PHE A 18 31.68 -11.34 25.30
N LEU A 19 32.16 -11.21 24.07
CA LEU A 19 31.52 -10.41 23.03
C LEU A 19 30.17 -11.07 22.68
N PHE A 20 29.11 -10.64 23.35
CA PHE A 20 27.75 -10.83 22.86
C PHE A 20 27.60 -10.02 21.58
N SER A 21 27.75 -10.68 20.45
CA SER A 21 27.29 -10.20 19.15
C SER A 21 25.77 -10.08 19.23
N ALA A 22 25.27 -8.92 19.68
CA ALA A 22 23.89 -8.54 19.43
C ALA A 22 23.76 -8.35 17.91
N SER A 23 23.40 -9.42 17.21
CA SER A 23 22.85 -9.29 15.86
C SER A 23 21.67 -8.34 15.98
N PRO A 24 21.62 -7.21 15.23
CA PRO A 24 20.37 -6.51 15.10
C PRO A 24 19.39 -7.51 14.48
N ILE A 25 18.38 -7.88 15.25
CA ILE A 25 17.15 -8.41 14.69
C ILE A 25 16.70 -7.28 13.77
N ASP A 26 16.94 -7.44 12.46
CA ASP A 26 16.25 -6.66 11.45
C ASP A 26 14.78 -7.06 11.58
N ALA A 27 14.13 -6.46 12.57
CA ALA A 27 12.69 -6.37 12.62
C ALA A 27 12.36 -5.60 11.36
N GLN A 28 12.06 -6.35 10.29
CA GLN A 28 11.69 -5.89 8.97
C GLN A 28 10.94 -4.58 9.16
N LYS A 29 11.61 -3.43 8.92
CA LYS A 29 11.04 -2.12 9.23
C LYS A 29 9.82 -1.96 8.35
N THR A 30 8.65 -2.31 8.89
CA THR A 30 7.39 -2.14 8.19
C THR A 30 7.17 -0.64 8.09
N PHE A 31 6.96 -0.15 6.88
CA PHE A 31 6.68 1.26 6.65
C PHE A 31 5.53 1.73 7.55
N GLU A 32 5.79 2.75 8.36
CA GLU A 32 4.79 3.48 9.12
C GLU A 32 4.81 4.94 8.66
N GLY A 33 3.69 5.42 8.13
CA GLY A 33 3.65 6.78 7.65
C GLY A 33 2.44 7.13 6.79
N LYS A 34 2.52 8.36 6.27
CA LYS A 34 1.50 8.98 5.43
C LYS A 34 2.03 9.14 4.01
N ILE A 35 1.20 8.75 3.05
CA ILE A 35 1.42 8.92 1.62
C ILE A 35 0.27 9.76 1.08
N LYS A 36 0.57 10.81 0.32
CA LYS A 36 -0.44 11.56 -0.43
C LYS A 36 -0.32 11.17 -1.88
N PHE A 37 -1.40 10.64 -2.43
CA PHE A 37 -1.52 10.39 -3.86
C PHE A 37 -2.29 11.52 -4.53
N LYS A 38 -1.95 11.76 -5.79
CA LYS A 38 -2.71 12.58 -6.72
C LYS A 38 -3.13 11.69 -7.89
N VAL A 39 -4.42 11.76 -8.21
CA VAL A 39 -5.01 11.13 -9.38
C VAL A 39 -5.48 12.25 -10.30
N THR A 40 -4.91 12.32 -11.49
CA THR A 40 -5.37 13.19 -12.56
C THR A 40 -6.08 12.31 -13.58
N ASN A 41 -7.34 12.62 -13.90
CA ASN A 41 -8.09 11.94 -14.94
C ASN A 41 -8.77 12.97 -15.84
N ASN A 42 -8.46 12.97 -17.13
CA ASN A 42 -8.98 13.95 -18.11
C ASN A 42 -8.84 15.43 -17.67
N GLY A 43 -7.77 15.74 -16.91
CA GLY A 43 -7.49 17.08 -16.39
C GLY A 43 -8.13 17.40 -15.04
N GLU A 44 -8.97 16.52 -14.48
CA GLU A 44 -9.50 16.66 -13.13
C GLU A 44 -8.57 16.02 -12.10
N ASP A 45 -8.22 16.80 -11.08
CA ASP A 45 -7.32 16.37 -10.02
C ASP A 45 -8.09 15.98 -8.76
N MET A 46 -7.82 14.78 -8.27
CA MET A 46 -8.24 14.29 -6.96
C MET A 46 -7.01 13.93 -6.13
N SER A 47 -6.98 14.31 -4.86
CA SER A 47 -5.93 13.87 -3.93
C SER A 47 -6.50 12.87 -2.94
N MET A 48 -5.73 11.87 -2.53
CA MET A 48 -6.13 10.95 -1.47
C MET A 48 -5.00 10.78 -0.46
N ASN A 49 -5.34 10.68 0.82
CA ASN A 49 -4.36 10.35 1.85
C ASN A 49 -4.40 8.86 2.15
N TYR A 50 -3.23 8.26 2.25
CA TYR A 50 -3.02 6.86 2.55
C TYR A 50 -2.14 6.75 3.77
N TYR A 51 -2.59 6.04 4.79
CA TYR A 51 -1.88 5.84 6.04
C TYR A 51 -1.61 4.35 6.20
N MET A 52 -0.40 4.00 6.63
CA MET A 52 0.00 2.61 6.87
C MET A 52 0.69 2.51 8.23
N LYS A 53 0.31 1.52 9.03
CA LYS A 53 0.97 1.17 10.29
C LYS A 53 0.75 -0.31 10.60
N ASN A 54 1.82 -1.09 10.76
CA ASN A 54 1.73 -2.51 11.16
C ASN A 54 0.74 -3.34 10.32
N GLY A 55 0.64 -3.06 9.01
CA GLY A 55 -0.33 -3.71 8.10
C GLY A 55 -1.77 -3.20 8.19
N GLU A 56 -2.09 -2.30 9.14
CA GLU A 56 -3.34 -1.53 9.13
C GLU A 56 -3.21 -0.37 8.15
N ILE A 57 -4.25 -0.18 7.34
CA ILE A 57 -4.24 0.81 6.27
C ILE A 57 -5.50 1.65 6.35
N ARG A 58 -5.36 2.96 6.14
CA ARG A 58 -6.48 3.88 5.98
C ARG A 58 -6.32 4.69 4.71
N ILE A 59 -7.40 4.81 3.96
CA ILE A 59 -7.49 5.60 2.73
C ILE A 59 -8.58 6.64 2.92
N ASP A 60 -8.21 7.92 2.96
CA ASP A 60 -9.16 9.03 2.97
C ASP A 60 -9.41 9.48 1.52
N MET A 61 -10.66 9.37 1.06
CA MET A 61 -11.10 9.78 -0.28
C MET A 61 -11.95 11.05 -0.17
N PRO A 62 -11.52 12.19 -0.75
CA PRO A 62 -12.38 13.37 -0.84
C PRO A 62 -13.45 13.17 -1.92
N GLY A 63 -14.72 13.33 -1.53
CA GLY A 63 -15.86 13.40 -2.46
C GLY A 63 -16.38 12.03 -2.98
N GLY A 64 -17.21 11.35 -2.19
CA GLY A 64 -18.06 10.22 -2.64
C GLY A 64 -18.14 9.05 -1.66
N MET A 65 -19.38 8.62 -1.33
CA MET A 65 -19.89 7.45 -0.55
C MET A 65 -19.19 6.95 0.74
N GLY A 66 -17.97 7.35 1.07
CA GLY A 66 -17.28 7.04 2.32
C GLY A 66 -16.08 7.96 2.50
N GLY A 67 -16.06 8.76 3.55
CA GLY A 67 -14.96 9.69 3.82
C GLY A 67 -13.64 9.00 4.17
N ALA A 68 -13.69 7.75 4.65
CA ALA A 68 -12.50 6.94 4.86
C ALA A 68 -12.80 5.44 4.68
N MET A 69 -11.81 4.69 4.21
CA MET A 69 -11.80 3.24 4.16
C MET A 69 -10.63 2.72 5.01
N ILE A 70 -10.89 1.80 5.92
CA ILE A 70 -9.90 1.22 6.83
C ILE A 70 -9.81 -0.29 6.59
N TYR A 71 -8.60 -0.79 6.38
CA TYR A 71 -8.26 -2.20 6.37
C TYR A 71 -7.55 -2.56 7.68
N LYS A 72 -8.15 -3.45 8.46
CA LYS A 72 -7.63 -3.87 9.77
C LYS A 72 -7.84 -5.36 9.97
N GLY A 73 -6.75 -6.12 9.95
CA GLY A 73 -6.79 -7.58 9.95
C GLY A 73 -7.59 -8.11 8.75
N LYS A 74 -8.61 -8.93 9.00
CA LYS A 74 -9.50 -9.49 7.97
C LYS A 74 -10.78 -8.67 7.74
N LYS A 75 -10.77 -7.39 8.13
CA LYS A 75 -11.93 -6.50 8.06
C LYS A 75 -11.64 -5.30 7.18
N MET A 76 -12.65 -4.88 6.43
CA MET A 76 -12.70 -3.60 5.75
C MET A 76 -13.84 -2.78 6.35
N ILE A 77 -13.54 -1.55 6.75
CA ILE A 77 -14.48 -0.62 7.38
C ILE A 77 -14.62 0.59 6.48
N ILE A 78 -15.83 0.87 6.02
CA ILE A 78 -16.15 2.09 5.28
C ILE A 78 -16.82 3.06 6.25
N ILE A 79 -16.26 4.26 6.38
CA ILE A 79 -16.73 5.30 7.28
C ILE A 79 -17.39 6.41 6.46
N ASN A 80 -18.63 6.73 6.76
CA ASN A 80 -19.30 7.94 6.28
C ASN A 80 -19.35 8.99 7.41
N PRO A 81 -18.42 9.96 7.42
CA PRO A 81 -18.36 10.97 8.47
C PRO A 81 -19.54 11.93 8.47
N GLN A 82 -20.14 12.22 7.30
CA GLN A 82 -21.28 13.13 7.20
C GLN A 82 -22.51 12.59 7.94
N GLN A 83 -22.72 11.27 7.87
CA GLN A 83 -23.86 10.61 8.49
C GLN A 83 -23.53 10.02 9.87
N LYS A 84 -22.26 10.07 10.31
CA LYS A 84 -21.75 9.36 11.50
C LYS A 84 -22.11 7.87 11.47
N MET A 85 -21.92 7.25 10.31
CA MET A 85 -22.21 5.83 10.10
C MET A 85 -20.98 5.10 9.59
N TYR A 86 -20.92 3.80 9.85
CA TYR A 86 -19.91 2.94 9.27
C TYR A 86 -20.51 1.60 8.87
N MET A 87 -19.87 0.97 7.88
CA MET A 87 -20.14 -0.40 7.46
C MET A 87 -18.88 -1.22 7.65
N GLU A 88 -19.02 -2.45 8.13
CA GLU A 88 -17.91 -3.37 8.36
C GLU A 88 -18.16 -4.65 7.59
N PHE A 89 -17.18 -5.04 6.78
CA PHE A 89 -17.20 -6.25 5.98
C PHE A 89 -16.02 -7.14 6.37
N SER A 90 -16.25 -8.44 6.49
CA SER A 90 -15.14 -9.39 6.50
C SER A 90 -14.67 -9.66 5.08
N VAL A 91 -13.36 -9.82 4.89
CA VAL A 91 -12.78 -10.14 3.58
C VAL A 91 -13.40 -11.40 2.97
N ASP A 92 -13.71 -12.41 3.79
CA ASP A 92 -14.36 -13.64 3.33
C ASP A 92 -15.79 -13.42 2.84
N LYS A 93 -16.58 -12.58 3.54
CA LYS A 93 -17.93 -12.19 3.07
C LYS A 93 -17.83 -11.40 1.77
N MET A 94 -16.88 -10.47 1.66
CA MET A 94 -16.68 -9.71 0.42
C MET A 94 -16.31 -10.61 -0.75
N LYS A 95 -15.40 -11.58 -0.58
CA LYS A 95 -15.06 -12.54 -1.63
C LYS A 95 -16.28 -13.36 -2.08
N LYS A 96 -17.11 -13.81 -1.14
CA LYS A 96 -18.35 -14.53 -1.46
C LYS A 96 -19.35 -13.64 -2.19
N MET A 97 -19.46 -12.36 -1.82
CA MET A 97 -20.31 -11.39 -2.50
C MET A 97 -19.81 -11.09 -3.91
N ALA A 98 -18.51 -10.83 -4.08
CA ALA A 98 -17.90 -10.62 -5.39
C ALA A 98 -18.22 -11.79 -6.34
N LYS A 99 -18.20 -13.03 -5.85
CA LYS A 99 -18.62 -14.21 -6.63
C LYS A 99 -20.13 -14.26 -6.94
N LYS A 100 -21.00 -13.75 -6.08
CA LYS A 100 -22.46 -13.73 -6.28
C LYS A 100 -22.94 -12.58 -7.17
N PHE A 101 -22.26 -11.44 -7.12
CA PHE A 101 -22.56 -10.27 -7.95
C PHE A 101 -21.89 -10.33 -9.34
N LYS A 102 -20.95 -11.26 -9.54
CA LYS A 102 -20.59 -11.76 -10.86
C LYS A 102 -21.74 -12.64 -11.36
N SER A 103 -22.76 -12.01 -11.96
CA SER A 103 -23.83 -12.69 -12.67
C SER A 103 -23.31 -13.35 -13.95
N ASP A 104 -23.93 -14.47 -14.35
CA ASP A 104 -23.64 -15.26 -15.56
C ASP A 104 -23.72 -14.49 -16.90
N ASP A 105 -24.08 -13.20 -16.90
CA ASP A 105 -24.23 -12.34 -18.08
C ASP A 105 -23.14 -11.25 -18.21
N SER A 106 -22.09 -11.31 -17.40
CA SER A 106 -20.87 -10.55 -17.69
C SER A 106 -19.81 -11.49 -18.26
N ASP A 107 -19.45 -11.31 -19.53
CA ASP A 107 -18.18 -11.76 -20.16
C ASP A 107 -16.93 -11.17 -19.47
N GLY A 108 -17.01 -10.92 -18.16
CA GLY A 108 -15.93 -10.48 -17.30
C GLY A 108 -15.56 -11.63 -16.37
N ASP A 109 -14.98 -12.69 -16.94
CA ASP A 109 -14.44 -13.81 -16.17
C ASP A 109 -13.69 -13.27 -14.94
N ALA A 110 -13.95 -13.89 -13.79
CA ALA A 110 -13.01 -13.83 -12.67
C ALA A 110 -11.65 -14.48 -13.02
N ASP A 111 -11.60 -15.21 -14.14
CA ASP A 111 -10.41 -15.74 -14.78
C ASP A 111 -9.80 -14.77 -15.82
N ASN A 112 -10.43 -13.61 -16.10
CA ASN A 112 -9.85 -12.50 -16.88
C ASN A 112 -8.95 -11.61 -16.01
N ALA A 113 -8.24 -12.19 -15.04
CA ALA A 113 -6.89 -11.71 -14.80
C ALA A 113 -6.09 -12.06 -16.07
N LYS A 114 -6.34 -11.35 -17.18
CA LYS A 114 -5.63 -11.50 -18.45
C LYS A 114 -4.17 -11.65 -18.12
N ASP A 115 -3.62 -12.85 -18.33
CA ASP A 115 -2.26 -13.28 -18.04
C ASP A 115 -1.43 -12.19 -17.36
N PHE A 116 -1.67 -11.95 -16.06
CA PHE A 116 -0.84 -11.02 -15.31
C PHE A 116 0.51 -11.72 -15.09
N ASP A 117 1.36 -11.60 -16.09
CA ASP A 117 2.75 -11.99 -16.05
C ASP A 117 3.57 -10.72 -15.99
N PRO A 118 3.87 -10.21 -14.77
CA PRO A 118 4.66 -9.00 -14.63
C PRO A 118 6.04 -9.13 -15.29
N ALA A 119 6.55 -10.35 -15.48
CA ALA A 119 7.81 -10.55 -16.20
C ALA A 119 7.72 -10.13 -17.68
N LYS A 120 6.56 -10.26 -18.34
CA LYS A 120 6.36 -9.83 -19.74
C LYS A 120 6.44 -8.31 -19.91
N TRP A 121 6.14 -7.55 -18.86
CA TRP A 121 6.04 -6.09 -18.92
C TRP A 121 7.23 -5.37 -18.28
N LYS A 122 8.13 -6.11 -17.64
CA LYS A 122 9.33 -5.55 -17.04
C LYS A 122 10.23 -4.97 -18.14
N THR A 123 10.59 -3.70 -18.03
CA THR A 123 11.44 -3.04 -19.03
C THR A 123 12.92 -3.12 -18.71
N GLY A 124 13.27 -3.40 -17.44
CA GLY A 124 14.64 -3.34 -16.93
C GLY A 124 15.10 -1.93 -16.54
N GLU A 125 14.30 -0.90 -16.81
CA GLU A 125 14.59 0.46 -16.38
C GLU A 125 14.32 0.62 -14.87
N THR A 126 15.21 1.31 -14.17
CA THR A 126 15.09 1.61 -12.74
C THR A 126 15.26 3.11 -12.48
N LYS A 127 14.62 3.61 -11.42
CA LYS A 127 14.84 4.95 -10.89
C LYS A 127 14.47 5.02 -9.42
N THR A 128 15.02 5.99 -8.69
CA THR A 128 14.64 6.23 -7.30
C THR A 128 13.53 7.26 -7.22
N LEU A 129 12.44 6.93 -6.52
CA LEU A 129 11.34 7.85 -6.20
C LEU A 129 11.10 7.84 -4.69
N PHE A 130 11.11 9.02 -4.06
CA PHE A 130 10.89 9.17 -2.61
C PHE A 130 11.80 8.27 -1.74
N GLY A 131 13.03 7.99 -2.20
CA GLY A 131 13.97 7.10 -1.50
C GLY A 131 13.81 5.61 -1.80
N HIS A 132 12.81 5.21 -2.58
CA HIS A 132 12.55 3.82 -2.95
C HIS A 132 13.06 3.52 -4.36
N GLU A 133 13.76 2.39 -4.52
CA GLU A 133 14.12 1.87 -5.83
C GLU A 133 12.87 1.36 -6.55
N CYS A 134 12.57 1.98 -7.69
CA CYS A 134 11.43 1.64 -8.53
C CYS A 134 11.89 0.98 -9.83
N GLU A 135 11.21 -0.08 -10.22
CA GLU A 135 11.32 -0.68 -11.55
C GLU A 135 10.17 -0.20 -12.43
N LEU A 136 10.42 0.00 -13.72
CA LEU A 136 9.38 0.29 -14.69
C LEU A 136 8.78 -1.00 -15.27
N TYR A 137 7.45 -1.05 -15.24
CA TYR A 137 6.64 -2.02 -15.97
C TYR A 137 5.81 -1.26 -17.01
N ARG A 138 5.79 -1.76 -18.25
CA ARG A 138 5.09 -1.13 -19.36
C ARG A 138 4.32 -2.17 -20.16
N PHE A 139 3.05 -1.89 -20.41
CA PHE A 139 2.21 -2.73 -21.27
C PHE A 139 1.27 -1.87 -22.11
N THR A 140 0.82 -2.43 -23.23
CA THR A 140 -0.10 -1.78 -24.17
C THR A 140 -1.27 -2.70 -24.44
N GLU A 141 -2.48 -2.19 -24.29
CA GLU A 141 -3.73 -2.92 -24.51
C GLU A 141 -4.76 -2.00 -25.17
N ASP A 142 -5.41 -2.46 -26.24
CA ASP A 142 -6.40 -1.70 -27.01
C ASP A 142 -5.91 -0.30 -27.44
N GLY A 143 -4.62 -0.19 -27.77
CA GLY A 143 -3.97 1.07 -28.16
C GLY A 143 -3.64 2.00 -27.00
N GLN A 144 -3.99 1.68 -25.75
CA GLN A 144 -3.59 2.43 -24.57
C GLN A 144 -2.30 1.86 -23.99
N THR A 145 -1.34 2.72 -23.67
CA THR A 145 -0.09 2.32 -23.04
C THR A 145 -0.07 2.74 -21.58
N THR A 146 0.22 1.81 -20.69
CA THR A 146 0.38 2.05 -19.26
C THR A 146 1.84 1.89 -18.87
N GLU A 147 2.37 2.87 -18.14
CA GLU A 147 3.69 2.87 -17.54
C GLU A 147 3.56 2.91 -16.02
N MET A 148 4.10 1.94 -15.31
CA MET A 148 4.04 1.81 -13.86
C MET A 148 5.44 1.78 -13.26
N TRP A 149 5.77 2.78 -12.46
CA TRP A 149 6.94 2.77 -11.58
C TRP A 149 6.54 2.19 -10.22
N VAL A 150 7.05 1.00 -9.93
CA VAL A 150 6.66 0.23 -8.74
C VAL A 150 7.84 -0.01 -7.81
N ALA A 151 7.62 0.18 -6.52
CA ALA A 151 8.52 -0.24 -5.45
C ALA A 151 8.07 -1.59 -4.88
N LYS A 152 9.00 -2.40 -4.38
CA LYS A 152 8.74 -3.75 -3.83
C LYS A 152 8.97 -3.84 -2.32
N ASP A 153 9.59 -2.84 -1.74
CA ASP A 153 9.93 -2.72 -0.32
C ASP A 153 8.80 -2.08 0.53
N MET A 154 7.83 -1.44 -0.12
CA MET A 154 6.70 -0.76 0.54
C MET A 154 5.49 -1.67 0.86
N GLY A 155 5.52 -2.94 0.44
CA GLY A 155 4.42 -3.88 0.62
C GLY A 155 3.33 -3.79 -0.46
N ASN A 156 2.25 -4.55 -0.29
CA ASN A 156 1.12 -4.58 -1.23
C ASN A 156 0.32 -3.26 -1.21
N PHE A 157 -0.02 -2.74 -2.39
CA PHE A 157 -0.95 -1.60 -2.49
C PHE A 157 -2.41 -2.04 -2.27
N MET A 158 -3.01 -1.68 -1.14
CA MET A 158 -4.37 -2.14 -0.80
C MET A 158 -5.48 -1.59 -1.70
N GLY A 159 -5.25 -0.48 -2.41
CA GLY A 159 -6.19 -0.01 -3.42
C GLY A 159 -6.45 -1.07 -4.49
N ALA A 160 -5.44 -1.86 -4.87
CA ALA A 160 -5.55 -2.94 -5.85
C ALA A 160 -6.16 -4.24 -5.29
N GLN A 161 -6.23 -4.40 -3.97
CA GLN A 161 -6.65 -5.65 -3.33
C GLN A 161 -8.13 -5.67 -2.93
N ASN A 162 -8.89 -4.62 -3.25
CA ASN A 162 -10.30 -4.53 -2.89
C ASN A 162 -11.14 -5.54 -3.70
N PRO A 163 -11.69 -6.61 -3.08
CA PRO A 163 -12.50 -7.59 -3.80
C PRO A 163 -13.85 -7.04 -4.29
N MET A 164 -14.25 -5.86 -3.81
CA MET A 164 -15.44 -5.13 -4.25
C MET A 164 -15.10 -3.97 -5.21
N ALA A 165 -13.89 -3.94 -5.76
CA ALA A 165 -13.56 -2.98 -6.80
C ALA A 165 -14.57 -3.10 -7.97
N PRO A 166 -15.14 -1.99 -8.45
CA PRO A 166 -16.06 -2.02 -9.59
C PRO A 166 -15.34 -2.58 -10.82
N SER A 167 -16.09 -3.21 -11.73
CA SER A 167 -15.53 -3.70 -13.01
C SER A 167 -14.94 -2.58 -13.86
N SER A 168 -15.36 -1.33 -13.63
CA SER A 168 -14.79 -0.12 -14.24
C SER A 168 -13.48 0.37 -13.60
N SER A 169 -12.94 -0.34 -12.60
CA SER A 169 -11.62 -0.01 -12.04
C SER A 169 -10.53 -0.07 -13.11
N PRO A 170 -9.54 0.84 -13.07
CA PRO A 170 -8.46 0.87 -14.05
C PRO A 170 -7.75 -0.48 -14.17
N LEU A 171 -7.44 -0.90 -15.40
CA LEU A 171 -6.80 -2.19 -15.69
C LEU A 171 -5.51 -2.40 -14.89
N TRP A 172 -4.67 -1.37 -14.80
CA TRP A 172 -3.41 -1.42 -14.03
C TRP A 172 -3.64 -1.77 -12.56
N GLN A 173 -4.75 -1.33 -11.97
CA GLN A 173 -5.09 -1.62 -10.58
C GLN A 173 -5.51 -3.08 -10.40
N GLN A 174 -6.23 -3.65 -11.37
CA GLN A 174 -6.60 -5.07 -11.37
C GLN A 174 -5.36 -5.96 -11.49
N GLN A 175 -4.41 -5.55 -12.33
CA GLN A 175 -3.15 -6.24 -12.54
C GLN A 175 -2.23 -6.25 -11.31
N LEU A 176 -2.27 -5.21 -10.47
CA LEU A 176 -1.52 -5.19 -9.21
C LEU A 176 -2.13 -6.12 -8.13
N ALA A 177 -3.36 -6.62 -8.31
CA ALA A 177 -3.98 -7.53 -7.36
C ALA A 177 -3.15 -8.81 -7.18
N GLY A 178 -2.99 -9.29 -5.95
CA GLY A 178 -2.15 -10.44 -5.63
C GLY A 178 -0.63 -10.23 -5.72
N THR A 179 -0.15 -9.06 -6.12
CA THR A 179 1.28 -8.73 -6.14
C THR A 179 1.76 -8.03 -4.86
N ASN A 180 3.08 -7.99 -4.67
CA ASN A 180 3.74 -7.15 -3.68
C ASN A 180 4.28 -5.84 -4.28
N PHE A 181 3.61 -5.33 -5.30
CA PHE A 181 4.00 -4.07 -5.94
C PHE A 181 3.25 -2.90 -5.32
N PHE A 182 4.01 -1.85 -5.01
CA PHE A 182 3.50 -0.57 -4.57
C PHE A 182 3.74 0.47 -5.68
N PRO A 183 2.70 1.00 -6.35
CA PRO A 183 2.88 1.97 -7.42
C PRO A 183 3.20 3.34 -6.85
N LEU A 184 4.34 3.92 -7.22
CA LEU A 184 4.69 5.30 -6.90
C LEU A 184 4.26 6.26 -8.01
N GLN A 185 4.17 5.76 -9.24
CA GLN A 185 3.67 6.52 -10.38
C GLN A 185 3.09 5.56 -11.43
N VAL A 186 1.90 5.87 -11.92
CA VAL A 186 1.27 5.22 -13.07
C VAL A 186 0.87 6.31 -14.06
N ILE A 187 1.26 6.14 -15.32
CA ILE A 187 0.89 7.03 -16.42
C ILE A 187 0.17 6.18 -17.46
N VAL A 188 -1.05 6.57 -17.79
CA VAL A 188 -1.81 5.96 -18.87
C VAL A 188 -1.85 6.95 -20.03
N LYS A 189 -1.48 6.46 -21.21
CA LYS A 189 -1.45 7.21 -22.46
C LYS A 189 -2.43 6.58 -23.44
N ASP A 190 -3.16 7.41 -24.17
CA ASP A 190 -3.98 6.95 -25.29
C ASP A 190 -3.13 6.54 -26.50
N LYS A 191 -3.79 6.13 -27.58
CA LYS A 191 -3.16 5.70 -28.84
C LYS A 191 -2.31 6.77 -29.51
N ASP A 192 -2.57 8.05 -29.23
CA ASP A 192 -1.84 9.19 -29.78
C ASP A 192 -0.67 9.59 -28.85
N GLY A 193 -0.46 8.85 -27.75
CA GLY A 193 0.57 9.08 -26.77
C GLY A 193 0.23 10.18 -25.75
N LYS A 194 -0.99 10.73 -25.79
CA LYS A 194 -1.44 11.75 -24.85
C LYS A 194 -1.81 11.13 -23.52
N VAL A 195 -1.36 11.75 -22.42
CA VAL A 195 -1.69 11.30 -21.06
C VAL A 195 -3.17 11.57 -20.78
N ASN A 196 -3.95 10.51 -20.57
CA ASN A 196 -5.37 10.60 -20.20
C ASN A 196 -5.56 10.41 -18.68
N SER A 197 -4.70 9.62 -18.04
CA SER A 197 -4.72 9.40 -16.59
C SER A 197 -3.31 9.33 -16.00
N LYS A 198 -3.17 9.87 -14.79
CA LYS A 198 -1.95 9.81 -14.00
C LYS A 198 -2.29 9.54 -12.55
N PHE A 199 -1.66 8.54 -11.95
CA PHE A 199 -1.69 8.28 -10.52
C PHE A 199 -0.28 8.46 -9.99
N GLU A 200 -0.05 9.30 -8.99
CA GLU A 200 1.29 9.54 -8.49
C GLU A 200 1.33 9.84 -7.00
N VAL A 201 2.37 9.37 -6.33
CA VAL A 201 2.76 9.86 -5.02
C VAL A 201 3.27 11.28 -5.18
N VAL A 202 2.70 12.22 -4.44
CA VAL A 202 3.16 13.62 -4.37
C VAL A 202 3.81 13.94 -3.03
N GLU A 203 3.58 13.11 -2.02
CA GLU A 203 4.19 13.22 -0.70
C GLU A 203 4.30 11.83 -0.06
N LEU A 204 5.47 11.53 0.51
CA LEU A 204 5.70 10.33 1.33
C LEU A 204 6.43 10.78 2.60
N LYS A 205 5.82 10.53 3.76
CA LYS A 205 6.34 10.91 5.07
C LYS A 205 6.29 9.72 6.01
N GLU A 206 7.46 9.17 6.32
CA GLU A 206 7.64 8.30 7.47
C GLU A 206 7.41 9.09 8.74
N GLN A 207 6.44 8.66 9.54
CA GLN A 207 6.09 9.30 10.80
C GLN A 207 5.31 8.33 11.65
N SER A 208 5.36 8.49 12.98
CA SER A 208 4.47 7.71 13.83
C SER A 208 3.02 8.17 13.66
N LEU A 209 2.11 7.20 13.61
CA LEU A 209 0.69 7.38 13.44
C LEU A 209 -0.05 6.93 14.69
N SER A 210 -1.07 7.68 15.10
CA SER A 210 -1.97 7.27 16.18
C SER A 210 -2.79 6.04 15.77
N ASP A 211 -2.96 5.10 16.70
CA ASP A 211 -3.81 3.92 16.49
C ASP A 211 -5.27 4.31 16.23
N ASP A 212 -5.71 5.45 16.75
CA ASP A 212 -7.07 5.97 16.54
C ASP A 212 -7.39 6.26 15.08
N LEU A 213 -6.37 6.50 14.23
CA LEU A 213 -6.57 6.68 12.80
C LEU A 213 -7.19 5.44 12.16
N PHE A 214 -6.91 4.26 12.69
CA PHE A 214 -7.33 2.97 12.15
C PHE A 214 -8.52 2.36 12.90
N ASN A 215 -9.16 3.15 13.76
CA ASN A 215 -10.36 2.75 14.51
C ASN A 215 -11.57 3.57 14.06
N VAL A 216 -12.77 3.02 14.29
CA VAL A 216 -14.02 3.77 14.08
C VAL A 216 -14.12 4.86 15.15
N PRO A 217 -14.34 6.13 14.78
CA PRO A 217 -14.47 7.19 15.77
C PRO A 217 -15.68 6.97 16.70
N SER A 218 -15.59 7.50 17.93
CA SER A 218 -16.69 7.42 18.89
C SER A 218 -17.96 8.09 18.36
N GLY A 219 -19.12 7.50 18.70
CA GLY A 219 -20.43 8.02 18.28
C GLY A 219 -20.86 7.68 16.85
N TYR A 220 -20.11 6.82 16.14
CA TYR A 220 -20.53 6.30 14.84
C TYR A 220 -21.41 5.06 14.99
N ASN A 221 -22.48 5.01 14.20
CA ASN A 221 -23.43 3.89 14.21
C ASN A 221 -23.08 2.87 13.13
N LYS A 222 -23.08 1.58 13.50
CA LYS A 222 -22.92 0.50 12.52
C LYS A 222 -24.20 0.36 11.71
N VAL A 223 -24.07 0.37 10.39
CA VAL A 223 -25.17 0.07 9.47
C VAL A 223 -24.89 -1.26 8.81
N SER A 224 -25.92 -2.10 8.73
CA SER A 224 -25.89 -3.33 7.95
C SER A 224 -26.58 -3.07 6.62
N ILE A 225 -26.01 -3.56 5.52
CA ILE A 225 -26.67 -3.47 4.22
C ILE A 225 -27.78 -4.54 4.18
N PRO A 226 -29.04 -4.19 3.88
CA PRO A 226 -30.13 -5.15 3.71
C PRO A 226 -29.75 -6.24 2.70
N GLY A 227 -30.00 -7.51 3.03
CA GLY A 227 -29.57 -8.67 2.22
C GLY A 227 -28.17 -9.22 2.54
N MET A 228 -27.49 -8.71 3.58
CA MET A 228 -26.18 -9.18 4.05
C MET A 228 -26.18 -10.00 5.37
N ASN A 229 -27.28 -10.71 5.66
CA ASN A 229 -27.35 -11.66 6.77
C ASN A 229 -26.66 -12.99 6.40
#